data_AF-A0A9W8NS60-F1
#
_entry.id   AF-A0A9W8NS60-F1
#
_cell.length_a   1.000
_cell.length_b   1.000
_cell.length_c   1.000
_cell.angle_alpha   90.00
_cell.angle_beta   90.00
_cell.angle_gamma   90.00
#
_symmetry.space_group_name_H-M   'P 1'
#
loop_
_entity.id
_entity.type
_entity.pdbx_description
1 polymer ?
#
loop_
_entity_poly.entity_id
_entity_poly.type
_entity_poly.pdbx_seq_one_letter_code
_entity_poly.pdbx_strand_id
1 'polypeptide(L)'
;MISFFRSKELYKEPTTLKGPEDAVTALAFSVHGKFLAAVGPGGVNVWNMSTHQSVPFSSLPVGKFGTSSATSATRATQLPEKGKFPALAWLYFAQRSLHILLLGTLDGQLQIWDYIDERMTFELNRKIVDITLPPGSIGHKQVLSLDVYPREVAFGSHAQIVASYTSRSVLVGTLRADGDFKQRYFTTLEAGFMPKTVRFDKNGNLLVFSMYGGIVTLLDVQTGYTLWRKSDAPEFMATVTLDEDCKDFIACTTQGFELWDLNRMVLLKEFEQAPISLSLPKHACFSEWKTKVIGGTDRACAEVYDIKSGRFEQRLKYPNGGMVQAVAAYPMQDRFLVAVAGANGNRASDVILWSKNVQVGDPRTIPEPGSSDKYHTIRIKKRYIRSMTCILCGIWIMLIQTFIIMQFSDTIRYYACHQKLGFCSPSLSLAVPMVIIPSYTKERLSPGSQTTASRYQAVHAIQEHNGLDDTLPLAMIALGTLTLSTLLVE
;
A
#
# COMPACT_ATOMS: atom_id res chain seq x y z
N MET A 1 -21.84 5.44 -45.79
CA MET A 1 -21.91 4.68 -44.52
C MET A 1 -20.83 3.60 -44.60
N ILE A 2 -19.58 3.95 -44.27
CA ILE A 2 -18.45 3.03 -44.40
C ILE A 2 -18.42 2.18 -43.13
N SER A 3 -18.90 0.94 -43.22
CA SER A 3 -18.70 -0.05 -42.16
C SER A 3 -17.21 -0.36 -42.12
N PHE A 4 -16.51 0.20 -41.14
CA PHE A 4 -15.19 -0.31 -40.77
C PHE A 4 -15.37 -1.78 -40.37
N PHE A 5 -14.99 -2.69 -41.27
CA PHE A 5 -14.74 -4.08 -40.94
C PHE A 5 -13.58 -4.10 -39.96
N ARG A 6 -13.90 -3.92 -38.68
CA ARG A 6 -12.96 -4.06 -37.58
C ARG A 6 -12.51 -5.52 -37.61
N SER A 7 -11.31 -5.80 -38.13
CA SER A 7 -10.75 -7.15 -38.05
C SER A 7 -10.77 -7.55 -36.58
N LYS A 8 -11.54 -8.59 -36.27
CA LYS A 8 -11.76 -9.06 -34.91
C LYS A 8 -10.50 -9.79 -34.46
N GLU A 9 -9.47 -9.02 -34.12
CA GLU A 9 -8.25 -9.61 -33.57
C GLU A 9 -8.60 -10.37 -32.29
N LEU A 10 -8.09 -11.58 -32.23
CA LEU A 10 -8.26 -12.52 -31.14
C LEU A 10 -7.01 -12.49 -30.27
N TYR A 11 -7.14 -12.93 -29.02
CA TYR A 11 -6.00 -13.20 -28.16
C TYR A 11 -5.11 -14.27 -28.77
N LYS A 12 -3.80 -14.04 -28.80
CA LYS A 12 -2.76 -14.90 -29.38
C LYS A 12 -1.58 -15.00 -28.41
N GLU A 13 -0.53 -15.70 -28.85
CA GLU A 13 0.81 -15.72 -28.23
C GLU A 13 0.83 -16.13 -26.74
N PRO A 14 0.40 -17.36 -26.42
CA PRO A 14 0.43 -17.82 -25.04
C PRO A 14 1.88 -17.92 -24.54
N THR A 15 2.22 -17.13 -23.53
CA THR A 15 3.43 -17.33 -22.74
C THR A 15 3.09 -18.16 -21.51
N THR A 16 3.85 -19.22 -21.26
CA THR A 16 3.67 -20.07 -20.08
C THR A 16 4.61 -19.63 -18.96
N LEU A 17 4.05 -19.21 -17.83
CA LEU A 17 4.76 -18.90 -16.61
C LEU A 17 4.67 -20.10 -15.65
N LYS A 18 5.81 -20.60 -15.17
CA LYS A 18 5.85 -21.77 -14.29
C LYS A 18 5.26 -21.46 -12.91
N GLY A 19 4.12 -22.09 -12.63
CA GLY A 19 3.26 -21.81 -11.48
C GLY A 19 3.48 -22.73 -10.27
N PRO A 20 2.69 -22.54 -9.20
CA PRO A 20 2.77 -23.35 -7.99
C PRO A 20 2.34 -24.81 -8.22
N GLU A 21 2.76 -25.73 -7.34
CA GLU A 21 2.49 -27.17 -7.42
C GLU A 21 1.03 -27.57 -7.09
N ASP A 22 0.12 -26.60 -6.96
CA ASP A 22 -1.29 -26.81 -6.62
C ASP A 22 -2.18 -25.78 -7.33
N ALA A 23 -3.48 -25.77 -7.02
CA ALA A 23 -4.47 -24.89 -7.61
C ALA A 23 -4.14 -23.40 -7.42
N VAL A 24 -4.33 -22.60 -8.46
CA VAL A 24 -4.29 -21.14 -8.37
C VAL A 24 -5.71 -20.63 -8.15
N THR A 25 -5.95 -20.05 -6.98
CA THR A 25 -7.27 -19.54 -6.58
C THR A 25 -7.46 -18.06 -6.90
N ALA A 26 -6.38 -17.29 -7.01
CA ALA A 26 -6.46 -15.90 -7.45
C ALA A 26 -5.22 -15.46 -8.27
N LEU A 27 -5.47 -14.57 -9.21
CA LEU A 27 -4.48 -13.89 -10.05
C LEU A 27 -4.71 -12.39 -9.96
N ALA A 28 -3.65 -11.59 -9.93
CA ALA A 28 -3.77 -10.16 -10.23
C ALA A 28 -2.47 -9.56 -10.75
N PHE A 29 -2.62 -8.61 -11.66
CA PHE A 29 -1.54 -7.74 -12.11
C PHE A 29 -1.30 -6.62 -11.09
N SER A 30 -0.04 -6.21 -10.95
CA SER A 30 0.30 -5.00 -10.21
C SER A 30 -0.28 -3.76 -10.89
N VAL A 31 -0.38 -2.66 -10.16
CA VAL A 31 -1.04 -1.42 -10.59
C VAL A 31 -0.54 -0.94 -11.96
N HIS A 32 0.76 -1.03 -12.21
CA HIS A 32 1.40 -0.65 -13.48
C HIS A 32 1.72 -1.84 -14.39
N GLY A 33 1.16 -3.03 -14.13
CA GLY A 33 1.40 -4.21 -14.95
C GLY A 33 2.84 -4.74 -14.91
N LYS A 34 3.70 -4.22 -14.03
CA LYS A 34 5.10 -4.65 -13.86
C LYS A 34 5.19 -6.10 -13.38
N PHE A 35 4.22 -6.53 -12.58
CA PHE A 35 4.19 -7.87 -11.99
C PHE A 35 2.83 -8.53 -12.20
N LEU A 36 2.85 -9.85 -12.19
CA LEU A 36 1.68 -10.71 -12.04
C LEU A 36 1.90 -11.61 -10.83
N ALA A 37 0.93 -11.70 -9.94
CA ALA A 37 0.95 -12.63 -8.82
C ALA A 37 -0.10 -13.73 -9.03
N ALA A 38 0.24 -14.95 -8.62
CA ALA A 38 -0.65 -16.09 -8.48
C ALA A 38 -0.59 -16.61 -7.05
N VAL A 39 -1.75 -16.92 -6.47
CA VAL A 39 -1.85 -17.44 -5.10
C VAL A 39 -2.80 -18.64 -5.05
N GLY A 40 -2.54 -19.54 -4.09
CA GLY A 40 -3.43 -20.64 -3.78
C GLY A 40 -2.95 -21.48 -2.60
N PRO A 41 -3.40 -22.75 -2.49
CA PRO A 41 -2.93 -23.66 -1.46
C PRO A 41 -1.45 -24.06 -1.61
N GLY A 42 -0.90 -23.94 -2.82
CA GLY A 42 0.50 -24.24 -3.14
C GLY A 42 1.47 -23.07 -2.99
N GLY A 43 1.07 -21.98 -2.32
CA GLY A 43 1.93 -20.81 -2.10
C GLY A 43 1.61 -19.61 -2.98
N VAL A 44 2.62 -18.77 -3.15
CA VAL A 44 2.58 -17.55 -3.96
C VAL A 44 3.73 -17.53 -4.94
N ASN A 45 3.42 -17.25 -6.20
CA ASN A 45 4.40 -17.00 -7.25
C ASN A 45 4.18 -15.58 -7.80
N VAL A 46 5.27 -14.87 -8.06
CA VAL A 46 5.25 -13.56 -8.71
C VAL A 46 6.19 -13.57 -9.89
N TRP A 47 5.78 -12.99 -11.03
CA TRP A 47 6.62 -12.85 -12.21
C TRP A 47 6.76 -11.39 -12.60
N ASN A 48 7.94 -11.03 -13.09
CA ASN A 48 8.16 -9.77 -13.77
C ASN A 48 7.63 -9.88 -15.20
N MET A 49 6.70 -9.00 -15.58
CA MET A 49 6.00 -9.09 -16.87
C MET A 49 6.85 -8.67 -18.07
N SER A 50 7.98 -8.00 -17.85
CA SER A 50 8.92 -7.65 -18.92
C SER A 50 9.90 -8.78 -19.23
N THR A 51 10.31 -9.56 -18.22
CA THR A 51 11.29 -10.64 -18.37
C THR A 51 10.68 -12.04 -18.35
N HIS A 52 9.42 -12.15 -17.93
CA HIS A 52 8.71 -13.41 -17.66
C HIS A 52 9.40 -14.31 -16.62
N GLN A 53 10.33 -13.75 -15.83
CA GLN A 53 11.06 -14.48 -14.80
C GLN A 53 10.35 -14.37 -13.45
N SER A 54 10.44 -15.44 -12.65
CA SER A 54 9.95 -15.47 -11.27
C SER A 54 10.76 -14.50 -10.39
N VAL A 55 10.05 -13.77 -9.55
CA VAL A 55 10.63 -12.87 -8.54
C VAL A 55 10.63 -13.60 -7.20
N PRO A 56 11.78 -13.79 -6.55
CA PRO A 56 11.87 -14.54 -5.31
C PRO A 56 11.36 -13.75 -4.10
N PHE A 57 10.99 -14.49 -3.05
CA PHE A 57 10.69 -13.96 -1.73
C PHE A 57 11.88 -14.15 -0.79
N SER A 58 12.18 -13.13 0.01
CA SER A 58 13.23 -13.16 1.02
C SER A 58 12.62 -12.94 2.40
N SER A 59 12.92 -13.84 3.33
CA SER A 59 12.54 -13.73 4.74
C SER A 59 13.68 -13.15 5.59
N LEU A 60 14.69 -12.52 4.99
CA LEU A 60 15.83 -12.01 5.75
C LEU A 60 15.32 -11.06 6.85
N PRO A 61 15.65 -11.34 8.14
CA PRO A 61 15.30 -10.42 9.21
C PRO A 61 16.06 -9.12 8.97
N VAL A 62 15.34 -8.06 8.62
CA VAL A 62 15.93 -6.73 8.56
C VAL A 62 16.28 -6.32 10.00
N GLY A 63 17.55 -6.55 10.38
CA GLY A 63 18.19 -5.93 11.54
C GLY A 63 17.78 -6.45 12.92
N LYS A 64 18.45 -7.51 13.39
CA LYS A 64 18.98 -7.54 14.77
C LYS A 64 20.50 -7.57 14.73
N PHE A 65 21.11 -6.50 14.21
CA PHE A 65 22.45 -6.11 14.65
C PHE A 65 22.25 -5.27 15.91
N GLY A 66 22.37 -5.90 17.08
CA GLY A 66 22.34 -5.21 18.38
C GLY A 66 21.42 -5.85 19.42
N THR A 67 22.08 -6.52 20.36
CA THR A 67 21.68 -6.91 21.72
C THR A 67 20.52 -7.88 21.95
N SER A 68 20.91 -8.94 22.63
CA SER A 68 20.16 -10.06 23.19
C SER A 68 19.05 -9.67 24.16
N SER A 69 17.81 -10.01 23.82
CA SER A 69 16.92 -10.70 24.76
C SER A 69 15.91 -11.52 23.96
N ALA A 70 16.00 -12.84 24.15
CA ALA A 70 15.17 -13.84 23.50
C ALA A 70 14.23 -14.43 24.54
N THR A 71 13.02 -13.87 24.63
CA THR A 71 11.89 -14.50 25.35
C THR A 71 10.59 -14.06 24.71
N SER A 72 10.22 -14.73 23.61
CA SER A 72 8.85 -15.12 23.26
C SER A 72 8.90 -15.82 21.91
N ALA A 73 8.43 -17.08 21.88
CA ALA A 73 8.48 -17.99 20.75
C ALA A 73 8.02 -17.31 19.45
N THR A 74 9.00 -17.02 18.59
CA THR A 74 8.80 -16.43 17.27
C THR A 74 8.24 -17.53 16.39
N ARG A 75 6.93 -17.46 16.08
CA ARG A 75 6.29 -18.27 15.04
C ARG A 75 7.18 -18.16 13.81
N ALA A 76 7.92 -19.23 13.47
CA ALA A 76 8.83 -19.22 12.34
C ALA A 76 8.03 -18.78 11.12
N THR A 77 8.36 -17.61 10.57
CA THR A 77 7.63 -17.04 9.44
C THR A 77 7.89 -17.95 8.25
N GLN A 78 6.94 -18.83 7.95
CA GLN A 78 7.03 -19.68 6.77
C GLN A 78 7.08 -18.77 5.55
N LEU A 79 8.03 -19.03 4.66
CA LEU A 79 8.09 -18.38 3.35
C LEU A 79 6.73 -18.52 2.65
N PRO A 80 6.27 -17.50 1.93
CA PRO A 80 4.95 -17.49 1.29
C PRO A 80 4.83 -18.56 0.20
N GLU A 81 5.93 -19.13 -0.25
CA GLU A 81 5.95 -20.29 -1.15
C GLU A 81 5.31 -21.54 -0.53
N LYS A 82 5.20 -21.62 0.81
CA LYS A 82 4.61 -22.77 1.52
C LYS A 82 3.27 -22.45 2.21
N GLY A 83 2.88 -21.18 2.22
CA GLY A 83 1.64 -20.75 2.84
C GLY A 83 0.42 -21.00 1.95
N LYS A 84 -0.78 -20.93 2.54
CA LYS A 84 -2.04 -21.10 1.81
C LYS A 84 -2.74 -19.76 1.73
N PHE A 85 -2.90 -19.25 0.51
CA PHE A 85 -3.31 -17.88 0.24
C PHE A 85 -4.55 -17.84 -0.67
N PRO A 86 -5.76 -17.74 -0.11
CA PRO A 86 -6.99 -17.65 -0.90
C PRO A 86 -7.19 -16.30 -1.61
N ALA A 87 -6.56 -15.22 -1.14
CA ALA A 87 -6.81 -13.87 -1.63
C ALA A 87 -5.53 -13.03 -1.71
N LEU A 88 -5.49 -12.12 -2.68
CA LEU A 88 -4.38 -11.17 -2.87
C LEU A 88 -4.89 -9.81 -3.34
N ALA A 89 -4.12 -8.76 -3.12
CA ALA A 89 -4.33 -7.43 -3.71
C ALA A 89 -2.99 -6.72 -3.96
N TRP A 90 -2.96 -5.82 -4.94
CA TRP A 90 -1.80 -4.99 -5.25
C TRP A 90 -2.02 -3.53 -4.87
N LEU A 91 -0.98 -2.92 -4.34
CA LEU A 91 -0.92 -1.51 -3.99
C LEU A 91 0.38 -0.90 -4.53
N TYR A 92 0.35 0.38 -4.88
CA TYR A 92 1.54 1.12 -5.28
C TYR A 92 1.63 2.45 -4.54
N PHE A 93 2.78 2.74 -3.95
CA PHE A 93 3.08 4.05 -3.33
C PHE A 93 3.98 4.87 -4.25
N ALA A 94 3.43 5.91 -4.86
CA ALA A 94 4.15 6.80 -5.77
C ALA A 94 5.36 7.47 -5.09
N GLN A 95 5.21 7.84 -3.82
CA GLN A 95 6.27 8.48 -3.02
C GLN A 95 7.60 7.73 -3.02
N ARG A 96 7.55 6.40 -3.04
CA ARG A 96 8.74 5.54 -2.96
C ARG A 96 8.95 4.69 -4.22
N SER A 97 8.09 4.88 -5.24
CA SER A 97 7.99 3.96 -6.38
C SER A 97 7.86 2.49 -5.94
N LEU A 98 7.10 2.25 -4.86
CA LEU A 98 7.08 0.98 -4.15
C LEU A 98 5.84 0.17 -4.51
N HIS A 99 6.05 -1.00 -5.11
CA HIS A 99 5.00 -2.00 -5.29
C HIS A 99 4.85 -2.84 -4.02
N ILE A 100 3.60 -3.03 -3.60
CA ILE A 100 3.24 -3.83 -2.43
C ILE A 100 2.27 -4.92 -2.83
N LEU A 101 2.57 -6.14 -2.41
CA LEU A 101 1.69 -7.29 -2.53
C LEU A 101 1.07 -7.61 -1.18
N LEU A 102 -0.25 -7.56 -1.10
CA LEU A 102 -1.02 -7.97 0.07
C LEU A 102 -1.53 -9.39 -0.13
N LEU A 103 -1.36 -10.22 0.88
CA LEU A 103 -1.76 -11.61 0.87
C LEU A 103 -2.64 -11.92 2.08
N GLY A 104 -3.78 -12.55 1.85
CA GLY A 104 -4.67 -13.04 2.90
C GLY A 104 -4.48 -14.54 3.08
N THR A 105 -4.28 -15.00 4.32
CA THR A 105 -4.02 -16.42 4.61
C THR A 105 -5.28 -17.19 5.01
N LEU A 106 -5.21 -18.53 4.91
CA LEU A 106 -6.25 -19.41 5.49
C LEU A 106 -6.36 -19.28 7.02
N ASP A 107 -5.29 -18.87 7.69
CA ASP A 107 -5.27 -18.67 9.14
C ASP A 107 -5.80 -17.30 9.58
N GLY A 108 -6.18 -16.45 8.63
CA GLY A 108 -6.75 -15.13 8.89
C GLY A 108 -5.76 -14.01 9.15
N GLN A 109 -4.54 -14.18 8.70
CA GLN A 109 -3.52 -13.16 8.75
C GLN A 109 -3.48 -12.37 7.43
N LEU A 110 -3.07 -11.11 7.52
CA LEU A 110 -2.65 -10.34 6.36
C LEU A 110 -1.12 -10.23 6.36
N GLN A 111 -0.50 -10.66 5.26
CA GLN A 111 0.91 -10.43 5.01
C GLN A 111 1.07 -9.32 3.97
N ILE A 112 2.03 -8.42 4.20
CA ILE A 112 2.26 -7.24 3.36
C ILE A 112 3.72 -7.25 2.93
N TRP A 113 3.94 -7.47 1.64
CA TRP A 113 5.26 -7.70 1.04
C TRP A 113 5.68 -6.51 0.20
N ASP A 114 6.86 -5.98 0.49
CA ASP A 114 7.45 -4.85 -0.22
C ASP A 114 8.38 -5.37 -1.32
N TYR A 115 8.20 -4.89 -2.55
CA TYR A 115 9.17 -5.16 -3.61
C TYR A 115 10.38 -4.24 -3.48
N ILE A 116 11.57 -4.83 -3.37
CA ILE A 116 12.84 -4.09 -3.27
C ILE A 116 13.54 -4.14 -4.63
N ASP A 117 13.48 -3.03 -5.37
CA ASP A 117 14.04 -2.91 -6.72
C ASP A 117 15.55 -3.26 -6.76
N GLU A 118 16.33 -2.85 -5.76
CA GLU A 118 17.78 -3.08 -5.74
C GLU A 118 18.16 -4.56 -5.64
N ARG A 119 17.31 -5.36 -4.97
CA ARG A 119 17.51 -6.79 -4.74
C ARG A 119 16.70 -7.65 -5.71
N MET A 120 15.75 -7.04 -6.41
CA MET A 120 14.76 -7.71 -7.26
C MET A 120 14.00 -8.81 -6.50
N THR A 121 13.67 -8.55 -5.22
CA THR A 121 13.03 -9.53 -4.32
C THR A 121 11.85 -8.92 -3.59
N PHE A 122 10.87 -9.74 -3.21
CA PHE A 122 9.85 -9.36 -2.24
C PHE A 122 10.34 -9.64 -0.82
N GLU A 123 10.20 -8.66 0.08
CA GLU A 123 10.61 -8.75 1.46
C GLU A 123 9.43 -8.49 2.41
N LEU A 124 9.32 -9.30 3.45
CA LEU A 124 8.35 -9.08 4.53
C LEU A 124 8.90 -8.04 5.51
N ASN A 125 8.98 -6.80 5.04
CA ASN A 125 9.49 -5.68 5.85
C ASN A 125 8.44 -5.08 6.78
N ARG A 126 7.19 -5.53 6.68
CA ARG A 126 6.06 -5.02 7.45
C ARG A 126 5.56 -6.06 8.43
N LYS A 127 5.02 -5.56 9.55
CA LYS A 127 4.44 -6.41 10.60
C LYS A 127 3.26 -7.20 10.02
N ILE A 128 3.27 -8.51 10.23
CA ILE A 128 2.10 -9.36 9.97
C ILE A 128 0.94 -8.84 10.80
N VAL A 129 -0.18 -8.57 10.14
CA VAL A 129 -1.37 -8.10 10.84
C VAL A 129 -2.10 -9.33 11.37
N ASP A 130 -1.84 -9.64 12.64
CA ASP A 130 -2.64 -10.58 13.41
C ASP A 130 -3.92 -9.90 13.87
N ILE A 131 -5.05 -10.45 13.46
CA ILE A 131 -6.35 -9.92 13.84
C ILE A 131 -6.78 -10.62 15.10
N THR A 132 -6.82 -9.89 16.21
CA THR A 132 -7.44 -10.37 17.44
C THR A 132 -8.95 -10.41 17.22
N LEU A 133 -9.57 -11.58 17.37
CA LEU A 133 -11.03 -11.66 17.30
C LEU A 133 -11.65 -11.01 18.54
N PRO A 134 -12.82 -10.38 18.40
CA PRO A 134 -13.66 -10.11 19.55
C PRO A 134 -13.94 -11.41 20.34
N PRO A 135 -13.97 -11.34 21.68
CA PRO A 135 -14.36 -12.48 22.51
C PRO A 135 -15.70 -13.08 22.04
N GLY A 136 -15.78 -14.41 21.92
CA GLY A 136 -17.00 -15.11 21.49
C GLY A 136 -17.16 -15.29 19.97
N SER A 137 -16.17 -14.92 19.17
CA SER A 137 -16.17 -15.20 17.74
C SER A 137 -15.95 -16.71 17.48
N ILE A 138 -16.95 -17.39 16.95
CA ILE A 138 -16.92 -18.83 16.63
C ILE A 138 -16.54 -19.01 15.16
N GLY A 139 -15.47 -19.75 14.88
CA GLY A 139 -15.10 -20.21 13.52
C GLY A 139 -13.67 -19.90 13.09
N HIS A 140 -13.23 -20.56 12.02
CA HIS A 140 -11.97 -20.27 11.33
C HIS A 140 -12.00 -18.84 10.76
N LYS A 141 -10.85 -18.16 10.75
CA LYS A 141 -10.70 -16.78 10.22
C LYS A 141 -10.15 -16.75 8.81
N GLN A 142 -10.48 -17.69 7.94
CA GLN A 142 -9.93 -17.64 6.58
C GLN A 142 -10.27 -16.30 5.91
N VAL A 143 -9.26 -15.64 5.35
CA VAL A 143 -9.48 -14.47 4.49
C VAL A 143 -10.19 -14.93 3.22
N LEU A 144 -11.31 -14.30 2.89
CA LEU A 144 -12.11 -14.64 1.71
C LEU A 144 -11.81 -13.73 0.52
N SER A 145 -11.65 -12.43 0.78
CA SER A 145 -11.41 -11.41 -0.25
C SER A 145 -10.60 -10.26 0.34
N LEU A 146 -9.80 -9.63 -0.53
CA LEU A 146 -9.04 -8.41 -0.27
C LEU A 146 -9.32 -7.37 -1.33
N ASP A 147 -9.27 -6.10 -0.94
CA ASP A 147 -9.19 -4.97 -1.87
C ASP A 147 -8.48 -3.78 -1.21
N VAL A 148 -8.03 -2.84 -2.03
CA VAL A 148 -7.31 -1.63 -1.58
C VAL A 148 -7.77 -0.38 -2.31
N TYR A 149 -7.78 0.76 -1.63
CA TYR A 149 -8.19 2.03 -2.19
C TYR A 149 -7.44 3.24 -1.59
N PRO A 150 -6.92 4.18 -2.41
CA PRO A 150 -6.69 4.01 -3.84
C PRO A 150 -5.60 2.94 -4.09
N ARG A 151 -5.61 2.34 -5.29
CA ARG A 151 -4.58 1.36 -5.70
C ARG A 151 -3.22 2.01 -5.96
N GLU A 152 -3.22 3.25 -6.44
CA GLU A 152 -2.04 4.12 -6.52
C GLU A 152 -2.17 5.22 -5.48
N VAL A 153 -1.25 5.26 -4.53
CA VAL A 153 -1.27 6.19 -3.40
C VAL A 153 -0.32 7.34 -3.68
N ALA A 154 -0.90 8.54 -3.72
CA ALA A 154 -0.17 9.79 -3.88
C ALA A 154 0.77 10.08 -2.70
N PHE A 155 1.70 11.02 -2.90
CA PHE A 155 2.67 11.42 -1.90
C PHE A 155 2.00 11.90 -0.60
N GLY A 156 2.50 11.45 0.56
CA GLY A 156 1.97 11.82 1.87
C GLY A 156 0.59 11.25 2.21
N SER A 157 -0.01 10.45 1.32
CA SER A 157 -1.32 9.82 1.53
C SER A 157 -1.19 8.41 2.11
N HIS A 158 -2.33 7.76 2.37
CA HIS A 158 -2.39 6.38 2.84
C HIS A 158 -3.38 5.58 2.00
N ALA A 159 -3.15 4.27 1.92
CA ALA A 159 -4.12 3.33 1.37
C ALA A 159 -5.11 2.92 2.46
N GLN A 160 -6.34 2.65 2.07
CA GLN A 160 -7.31 1.87 2.81
C GLN A 160 -7.24 0.42 2.33
N ILE A 161 -7.30 -0.52 3.27
CA ILE A 161 -7.28 -1.95 3.00
C ILE A 161 -8.53 -2.53 3.62
N VAL A 162 -9.25 -3.37 2.86
CA VAL A 162 -10.39 -4.13 3.36
C VAL A 162 -10.13 -5.62 3.17
N ALA A 163 -10.55 -6.40 4.17
CA ALA A 163 -10.50 -7.85 4.13
C ALA A 163 -11.79 -8.43 4.70
N SER A 164 -12.34 -9.47 4.07
CA SER A 164 -13.47 -10.24 4.60
C SER A 164 -13.05 -11.63 5.07
N TYR A 165 -13.82 -12.18 6.01
CA TYR A 165 -13.48 -13.41 6.71
C TYR A 165 -14.64 -14.41 6.73
N THR A 166 -14.31 -15.71 6.80
CA THR A 166 -15.29 -16.79 7.04
C THR A 166 -16.04 -16.66 8.36
N SER A 167 -15.51 -15.89 9.33
CA SER A 167 -16.17 -15.56 10.59
C SER A 167 -17.34 -14.56 10.44
N ARG A 168 -17.75 -14.24 9.20
CA ARG A 168 -18.75 -13.23 8.86
C ARG A 168 -18.33 -11.81 9.26
N SER A 169 -17.04 -11.53 9.17
CA SER A 169 -16.48 -10.26 9.61
C SER A 169 -15.79 -9.52 8.48
N VAL A 170 -15.63 -8.22 8.65
CA VAL A 170 -14.85 -7.35 7.75
C VAL A 170 -13.87 -6.54 8.59
N LEU A 171 -12.61 -6.54 8.17
CA LEU A 171 -11.54 -5.68 8.68
C LEU A 171 -11.36 -4.51 7.74
N VAL A 172 -11.22 -3.31 8.31
CA VAL A 172 -10.74 -2.13 7.60
C VAL A 172 -9.50 -1.61 8.29
N GLY A 173 -8.45 -1.37 7.50
CA GLY A 173 -7.21 -0.79 7.97
C GLY A 173 -6.71 0.31 7.04
N THR A 174 -5.70 1.02 7.50
CA THR A 174 -4.95 1.98 6.70
C THR A 174 -3.49 1.59 6.65
N LEU A 175 -2.83 1.83 5.52
CA LEU A 175 -1.42 1.55 5.31
C LEU A 175 -0.73 2.78 4.74
N ARG A 176 0.41 3.13 5.32
CA ARG A 176 1.28 4.21 4.84
C ARG A 176 2.51 3.66 4.09
N ALA A 177 3.18 4.53 3.34
CA ALA A 177 4.35 4.16 2.53
C ALA A 177 5.54 3.68 3.39
N ASP A 178 5.60 4.08 4.66
CA ASP A 178 6.62 3.73 5.64
C ASP A 178 6.45 2.33 6.26
N GLY A 179 5.29 1.69 6.10
CA GLY A 179 4.99 0.40 6.75
C GLY A 179 3.92 0.47 7.83
N ASP A 180 3.52 1.66 8.28
CA ASP A 180 2.57 1.82 9.38
C ASP A 180 1.17 1.34 8.95
N PHE A 181 0.79 0.15 9.44
CA PHE A 181 -0.55 -0.40 9.31
C PHE A 181 -1.34 -0.12 10.58
N LYS A 182 -2.50 0.53 10.43
CA LYS A 182 -3.44 0.79 11.51
C LYS A 182 -4.79 0.19 11.20
N GLN A 183 -5.20 -0.79 12.01
CA GLN A 183 -6.58 -1.27 12.01
C GLN A 183 -7.49 -0.11 12.43
N ARG A 184 -8.48 0.19 11.59
CA ARG A 184 -9.50 1.19 11.87
C ARG A 184 -10.65 0.57 12.65
N TYR A 185 -11.25 -0.48 12.09
CA TYR A 185 -12.26 -1.26 12.79
C TYR A 185 -12.31 -2.69 12.27
N PHE A 186 -12.91 -3.55 13.09
CA PHE A 186 -13.27 -4.92 12.75
C PHE A 186 -14.73 -5.11 13.16
N THR A 187 -15.60 -5.40 12.20
CA THR A 187 -17.04 -5.53 12.44
C THR A 187 -17.52 -6.92 12.04
N THR A 188 -18.47 -7.46 12.79
CA THR A 188 -19.14 -8.72 12.50
C THR A 188 -20.50 -8.41 11.89
N LEU A 189 -20.76 -9.01 10.74
CA LEU A 189 -22.02 -8.92 10.03
C LEU A 189 -23.03 -9.87 10.66
N GLU A 190 -24.30 -9.63 10.35
CA GLU A 190 -25.42 -10.39 10.90
C GLU A 190 -25.36 -11.89 10.61
N ALA A 191 -26.20 -12.65 11.33
CA ALA A 191 -26.33 -14.08 11.12
C ALA A 191 -26.79 -14.39 9.69
N GLY A 192 -26.18 -15.40 9.07
CA GLY A 192 -26.47 -15.80 7.69
C GLY A 192 -25.72 -15.02 6.61
N PHE A 193 -25.13 -13.86 6.92
CA PHE A 193 -24.37 -13.08 5.95
C PHE A 193 -22.95 -13.62 5.79
N MET A 194 -22.60 -14.18 4.62
CA MET A 194 -21.25 -14.68 4.32
C MET A 194 -20.52 -13.71 3.38
N PRO A 195 -19.61 -12.84 3.88
CA PRO A 195 -19.00 -11.77 3.08
C PRO A 195 -17.94 -12.31 2.11
N LYS A 196 -18.38 -12.88 1.00
CA LYS A 196 -17.52 -13.57 0.05
C LYS A 196 -16.60 -12.63 -0.71
N THR A 197 -17.13 -11.50 -1.16
CA THR A 197 -16.36 -10.48 -1.88
C THR A 197 -16.52 -9.13 -1.20
N VAL A 198 -15.40 -8.44 -1.00
CA VAL A 198 -15.36 -7.04 -0.54
C VAL A 198 -14.63 -6.19 -1.55
N ARG A 199 -15.17 -5.01 -1.86
CA ARG A 199 -14.58 -4.03 -2.78
C ARG A 199 -14.80 -2.62 -2.29
N PHE A 200 -13.87 -1.73 -2.58
CA PHE A 200 -14.11 -0.31 -2.43
C PHE A 200 -14.95 0.22 -3.59
N ASP A 201 -15.86 1.15 -3.31
CA ASP A 201 -16.49 1.97 -4.33
C ASP A 201 -15.60 3.17 -4.71
N LYS A 202 -16.01 3.94 -5.72
CA LYS A 202 -15.31 5.15 -6.17
C LYS A 202 -15.18 6.27 -5.12
N ASN A 203 -15.95 6.21 -4.04
CA ASN A 203 -15.91 7.17 -2.93
C ASN A 203 -15.06 6.65 -1.77
N GLY A 204 -14.53 5.42 -1.86
CA GLY A 204 -13.82 4.74 -0.79
C GLY A 204 -14.73 4.06 0.24
N ASN A 205 -16.04 3.98 0.02
CA ASN A 205 -16.96 3.18 0.83
C ASN A 205 -16.85 1.70 0.47
N LEU A 206 -17.43 0.82 1.29
CA LEU A 206 -17.21 -0.62 1.19
C LEU A 206 -18.44 -1.35 0.69
N LEU A 207 -18.34 -1.94 -0.50
CA LEU A 207 -19.31 -2.89 -1.01
C LEU A 207 -18.96 -4.29 -0.49
N VAL A 208 -19.93 -4.92 0.16
CA VAL A 208 -19.83 -6.28 0.68
C VAL A 208 -20.89 -7.15 0.00
N PHE A 209 -20.45 -8.14 -0.77
CA PHE A 209 -21.30 -9.09 -1.47
C PHE A 209 -21.38 -10.38 -0.67
N SER A 210 -22.59 -10.77 -0.27
CA SER A 210 -22.83 -12.05 0.39
C SER A 210 -22.72 -13.20 -0.61
N MET A 211 -22.16 -14.34 -0.19
CA MET A 211 -22.16 -15.55 -1.03
C MET A 211 -23.58 -16.05 -1.32
N TYR A 212 -24.48 -15.89 -0.35
CA TYR A 212 -25.83 -16.44 -0.36
C TYR A 212 -26.87 -15.35 -0.07
N GLY A 213 -28.07 -15.55 -0.59
CA GLY A 213 -29.26 -14.76 -0.29
C GLY A 213 -29.41 -13.48 -1.10
N GLY A 214 -28.61 -13.25 -2.14
CA GLY A 214 -28.74 -12.07 -3.00
C GLY A 214 -28.43 -10.73 -2.32
N ILE A 215 -27.73 -10.76 -1.18
CA ILE A 215 -27.51 -9.56 -0.37
C ILE A 215 -26.23 -8.84 -0.80
N VAL A 216 -26.36 -7.54 -1.05
CA VAL A 216 -25.25 -6.60 -1.21
C VAL A 216 -25.45 -5.46 -0.23
N THR A 217 -24.40 -5.14 0.53
CA THR A 217 -24.42 -4.08 1.55
C THR A 217 -23.33 -3.07 1.25
N LEU A 218 -23.66 -1.78 1.27
CA LEU A 218 -22.67 -0.70 1.29
C LEU A 218 -22.46 -0.24 2.73
N LEU A 219 -21.21 -0.25 3.18
CA LEU A 219 -20.79 0.25 4.49
C LEU A 219 -20.00 1.55 4.33
N ASP A 220 -20.19 2.46 5.27
CA ASP A 220 -19.33 3.62 5.44
C ASP A 220 -17.94 3.17 5.92
N VAL A 221 -16.89 3.62 5.23
CA VAL A 221 -15.51 3.16 5.51
C VAL A 221 -14.90 3.72 6.79
N GLN A 222 -15.50 4.76 7.37
CA GLN A 222 -14.98 5.37 8.60
C GLN A 222 -15.58 4.69 9.83
N THR A 223 -16.88 4.44 9.79
CA THR A 223 -17.70 3.99 10.93
C THR A 223 -18.05 2.51 10.87
N GLY A 224 -18.09 1.93 9.67
CA GLY A 224 -18.61 0.57 9.44
C GLY A 224 -20.12 0.47 9.46
N TYR A 225 -20.85 1.60 9.54
CA TYR A 225 -22.31 1.59 9.48
C TYR A 225 -22.81 1.26 8.08
N THR A 226 -23.97 0.60 8.02
CA THR A 226 -24.65 0.31 6.76
C THR A 226 -25.26 1.59 6.20
N LEU A 227 -24.79 2.00 5.02
CA LEU A 227 -25.35 3.12 4.26
C LEU A 227 -26.59 2.66 3.49
N TRP A 228 -26.51 1.50 2.85
CA TRP A 228 -27.67 0.85 2.24
C TRP A 228 -27.45 -0.65 2.13
N ARG A 229 -28.57 -1.34 1.91
CA ARG A 229 -28.61 -2.77 1.68
C ARG A 229 -29.63 -3.10 0.59
N LYS A 230 -29.28 -4.06 -0.26
CA LYS A 230 -30.17 -4.60 -1.31
C LYS A 230 -30.15 -6.12 -1.24
N SER A 231 -31.26 -6.75 -1.63
CA SER A 231 -31.46 -8.20 -1.54
C SER A 231 -31.87 -8.83 -2.87
N ASP A 232 -31.85 -8.06 -3.95
CA ASP A 232 -32.35 -8.46 -5.26
C ASP A 232 -31.23 -8.93 -6.22
N ALA A 233 -30.01 -9.09 -5.71
CA ALA A 233 -28.89 -9.65 -6.48
C ALA A 233 -29.04 -11.19 -6.62
N PRO A 234 -28.21 -11.88 -7.43
CA PRO A 234 -28.28 -13.34 -7.56
C PRO A 234 -28.26 -14.06 -6.22
N GLU A 235 -29.13 -15.06 -6.06
CA GLU A 235 -29.24 -15.84 -4.81
C GLU A 235 -27.89 -16.44 -4.38
N PHE A 236 -27.05 -16.81 -5.36
CA PHE A 236 -25.72 -17.35 -5.14
C PHE A 236 -24.65 -16.55 -5.92
N MET A 237 -23.68 -15.99 -5.20
CA MET A 237 -22.56 -15.21 -5.76
C MET A 237 -21.23 -15.77 -5.27
N ALA A 238 -20.66 -16.73 -6.01
CA ALA A 238 -19.42 -17.40 -5.62
C ALA A 238 -18.19 -16.48 -5.70
N THR A 239 -18.16 -15.61 -6.69
CA THR A 239 -17.16 -14.56 -6.90
C THR A 239 -17.86 -13.35 -7.52
N VAL A 240 -17.35 -12.16 -7.22
CA VAL A 240 -17.85 -10.92 -7.81
C VAL A 240 -16.70 -10.06 -8.29
N THR A 241 -16.86 -9.49 -9.48
CA THR A 241 -15.93 -8.49 -10.04
C THR A 241 -16.71 -7.26 -10.45
N LEU A 242 -16.32 -6.11 -9.90
CA LEU A 242 -16.87 -4.80 -10.29
C LEU A 242 -16.15 -4.26 -11.53
N ASP A 243 -16.86 -3.44 -12.29
CA ASP A 243 -16.23 -2.58 -13.29
C ASP A 243 -15.53 -1.38 -12.62
N GLU A 244 -14.70 -0.68 -13.39
CA GLU A 244 -13.92 0.46 -12.90
C GLU A 244 -14.80 1.61 -12.39
N ASP A 245 -15.97 1.81 -12.99
CA ASP A 245 -16.94 2.83 -12.60
C ASP A 245 -17.78 2.45 -11.36
N CYS A 246 -17.68 1.21 -10.86
CA CYS A 246 -18.55 0.63 -9.83
C CYS A 246 -20.05 0.79 -10.16
N LYS A 247 -20.42 0.60 -11.42
CA LYS A 247 -21.81 0.64 -11.92
C LYS A 247 -22.35 -0.76 -12.17
N ASP A 248 -21.52 -1.64 -12.70
CA ASP A 248 -21.91 -2.99 -13.06
C ASP A 248 -21.00 -4.00 -12.37
N PHE A 249 -21.50 -5.20 -12.13
CA PHE A 249 -20.69 -6.30 -11.60
C PHE A 249 -20.99 -7.61 -12.33
N ILE A 250 -19.98 -8.45 -12.40
CA ILE A 250 -20.11 -9.84 -12.86
C ILE A 250 -20.19 -10.72 -11.63
N ALA A 251 -21.20 -11.58 -11.56
CA ALA A 251 -21.32 -12.62 -10.56
C ALA A 251 -21.06 -13.99 -11.18
N CYS A 252 -20.31 -14.84 -10.49
CA CYS A 252 -20.27 -16.28 -10.76
C CYS A 252 -21.40 -16.95 -9.97
N THR A 253 -22.48 -17.31 -10.65
CA THR A 253 -23.68 -17.97 -10.11
C THR A 253 -23.67 -19.47 -10.42
N THR A 254 -24.73 -20.17 -10.02
CA THR A 254 -24.96 -21.58 -10.42
C THR A 254 -25.31 -21.72 -11.90
N GLN A 255 -25.77 -20.64 -12.54
CA GLN A 255 -25.97 -20.50 -13.97
C GLN A 255 -24.76 -19.88 -14.67
N GLY A 256 -23.61 -19.79 -13.99
CA GLY A 256 -22.34 -19.34 -14.52
C GLY A 256 -22.13 -17.83 -14.45
N PHE A 257 -21.70 -17.18 -15.52
CA PHE A 257 -21.40 -15.74 -15.45
C PHE A 257 -22.59 -14.88 -15.86
N GLU A 258 -22.95 -13.94 -14.99
CA GLU A 258 -24.03 -12.98 -15.21
C GLU A 258 -23.53 -11.56 -14.95
N LEU A 259 -23.94 -10.61 -15.79
CA LEU A 259 -23.66 -9.18 -15.64
C LEU A 259 -24.89 -8.48 -15.06
N TRP A 260 -24.68 -7.68 -14.02
CA TRP A 260 -25.73 -7.02 -13.24
C TRP A 260 -25.45 -5.53 -13.05
N ASP A 261 -26.50 -4.72 -13.03
CA ASP A 261 -26.45 -3.31 -12.64
C ASP A 261 -26.42 -3.21 -11.10
N LEU A 262 -25.39 -2.61 -10.53
CA LEU A 262 -25.22 -2.47 -9.08
C LEU A 262 -26.25 -1.52 -8.44
N ASN A 263 -26.69 -0.51 -9.18
CA ASN A 263 -27.62 0.48 -8.65
C ASN A 263 -29.05 -0.07 -8.62
N ARG A 264 -29.48 -0.71 -9.71
CA ARG A 264 -30.83 -1.22 -9.88
C ARG A 264 -30.98 -2.67 -9.40
N MET A 265 -29.88 -3.40 -9.24
CA MET A 265 -29.87 -4.84 -8.98
C MET A 265 -30.69 -5.60 -10.03
N VAL A 266 -30.45 -5.27 -11.30
CA VAL A 266 -31.12 -5.90 -12.44
C VAL A 266 -30.10 -6.63 -13.28
N LEU A 267 -30.45 -7.85 -13.68
CA LEU A 267 -29.70 -8.65 -14.63
C LEU A 267 -29.64 -7.93 -15.99
N LEU A 268 -28.43 -7.61 -16.44
CA LEU A 268 -28.17 -6.99 -17.74
C LEU A 268 -27.85 -8.04 -18.81
N LYS A 269 -27.12 -9.09 -18.45
CA LYS A 269 -26.70 -10.12 -19.39
C LYS A 269 -26.45 -11.47 -18.74
N GLU A 270 -26.94 -12.52 -19.39
CA GLU A 270 -26.45 -13.89 -19.23
C GLU A 270 -25.49 -14.18 -20.39
N PHE A 271 -24.32 -14.74 -20.10
CA PHE A 271 -23.33 -15.07 -21.13
C PHE A 271 -23.56 -16.47 -21.70
N GLU A 272 -23.42 -16.61 -23.01
CA GLU A 272 -23.61 -17.87 -23.73
C GLU A 272 -22.52 -18.89 -23.36
N GLN A 273 -22.81 -19.72 -22.36
CA GLN A 273 -21.87 -20.70 -21.86
C GLN A 273 -22.37 -22.13 -22.09
N ALA A 274 -21.42 -23.05 -22.19
CA ALA A 274 -21.76 -24.46 -22.21
C ALA A 274 -22.27 -24.93 -20.83
N PRO A 275 -23.03 -26.04 -20.76
CA PRO A 275 -23.55 -26.55 -19.49
C PRO A 275 -22.46 -26.75 -18.43
N ILE A 276 -22.66 -26.24 -17.23
CA ILE A 276 -21.70 -26.36 -16.13
C ILE A 276 -21.64 -27.83 -15.70
N SER A 277 -20.44 -28.40 -15.73
CA SER A 277 -20.18 -29.77 -15.27
C SER A 277 -19.80 -29.79 -13.78
N LEU A 278 -19.22 -28.70 -13.27
CA LEU A 278 -18.79 -28.56 -11.89
C LEU A 278 -19.06 -27.14 -11.35
N SER A 279 -19.92 -27.07 -10.32
CA SER A 279 -20.32 -25.83 -9.66
C SER A 279 -19.31 -25.39 -8.59
N LEU A 280 -18.05 -25.21 -8.98
CA LEU A 280 -17.03 -24.58 -8.13
C LEU A 280 -16.89 -23.07 -8.44
N PRO A 281 -16.49 -22.24 -7.46
CA PRO A 281 -16.19 -20.83 -7.67
C PRO A 281 -15.13 -20.65 -8.75
N LYS A 282 -15.43 -19.81 -9.74
CA LYS A 282 -14.55 -19.41 -10.83
C LYS A 282 -14.52 -17.89 -10.91
N HIS A 283 -13.43 -17.32 -11.36
CA HIS A 283 -13.29 -15.88 -11.50
C HIS A 283 -13.69 -15.44 -12.91
N ALA A 284 -14.22 -14.24 -12.99
CA ALA A 284 -14.37 -13.50 -14.24
C ALA A 284 -13.79 -12.09 -14.08
N CYS A 285 -13.39 -11.49 -15.19
CA CYS A 285 -12.90 -10.12 -15.23
C CYS A 285 -13.39 -9.38 -16.47
N PHE A 286 -13.51 -8.06 -16.33
CA PHE A 286 -13.69 -7.17 -17.47
C PHE A 286 -12.37 -7.02 -18.22
N SER A 287 -12.45 -6.94 -19.56
CA SER A 287 -11.32 -6.66 -20.43
C SER A 287 -11.73 -5.71 -21.57
N GLU A 288 -10.74 -5.22 -22.31
CA GLU A 288 -10.92 -4.37 -23.48
C GLU A 288 -11.80 -3.14 -23.22
N TRP A 289 -11.53 -2.42 -22.14
CA TRP A 289 -12.30 -1.24 -21.67
C TRP A 289 -13.79 -1.54 -21.54
N LYS A 290 -14.14 -2.61 -20.79
CA LYS A 290 -15.53 -3.02 -20.54
C LYS A 290 -16.30 -3.37 -21.83
N THR A 291 -15.60 -3.86 -22.85
CA THR A 291 -16.28 -4.44 -24.02
C THR A 291 -16.31 -5.97 -23.98
N LYS A 292 -15.43 -6.60 -23.20
CA LYS A 292 -15.37 -8.04 -23.04
C LYS A 292 -15.44 -8.49 -21.58
N VAL A 293 -15.97 -9.69 -21.39
CA VAL A 293 -15.83 -10.46 -20.15
C VAL A 293 -14.99 -11.69 -20.43
N ILE A 294 -14.10 -12.03 -19.51
CA ILE A 294 -13.30 -13.25 -19.57
C ILE A 294 -13.59 -14.04 -18.32
N GLY A 295 -14.05 -15.27 -18.48
CA GLY A 295 -14.43 -16.16 -17.39
C GLY A 295 -13.70 -17.50 -17.46
N GLY A 296 -13.24 -17.99 -16.31
CA GLY A 296 -12.71 -19.36 -16.21
C GLY A 296 -13.81 -20.41 -16.37
N THR A 297 -13.49 -21.58 -16.89
CA THR A 297 -14.43 -22.71 -17.06
C THR A 297 -13.94 -23.97 -16.38
N ASP A 298 -14.81 -24.96 -16.23
CA ASP A 298 -14.46 -26.32 -15.77
C ASP A 298 -13.93 -27.24 -16.91
N ARG A 299 -13.67 -26.68 -18.10
CA ARG A 299 -13.31 -27.42 -19.32
C ARG A 299 -11.94 -27.04 -19.87
N ALA A 300 -10.97 -26.86 -18.99
CA ALA A 300 -9.58 -26.55 -19.33
C ALA A 300 -9.43 -25.35 -20.27
N CYS A 301 -10.24 -24.32 -20.06
CA CYS A 301 -10.11 -23.07 -20.79
C CYS A 301 -10.73 -21.89 -20.03
N ALA A 302 -10.35 -20.68 -20.43
CA ALA A 302 -11.18 -19.50 -20.20
C ALA A 302 -11.94 -19.16 -21.49
N GLU A 303 -13.09 -18.50 -21.35
CA GLU A 303 -13.92 -18.06 -22.46
C GLU A 303 -14.06 -16.54 -22.45
N VAL A 304 -13.97 -15.95 -23.63
CA VAL A 304 -14.09 -14.51 -23.88
C VAL A 304 -15.47 -14.25 -24.47
N TYR A 305 -16.20 -13.32 -23.85
CA TYR A 305 -17.55 -12.96 -24.23
C TYR A 305 -17.63 -11.49 -24.62
N ASP A 306 -18.46 -11.18 -25.60
CA ASP A 306 -18.86 -9.82 -25.91
C ASP A 306 -19.93 -9.33 -24.94
N ILE A 307 -19.69 -8.21 -24.26
CA ILE A 307 -20.64 -7.68 -23.25
C ILE A 307 -21.97 -7.29 -23.89
N LYS A 308 -21.93 -6.67 -25.08
CA LYS A 308 -23.13 -6.12 -25.73
C LYS A 308 -24.07 -7.24 -26.17
N SER A 309 -23.54 -8.25 -26.84
CA SER A 309 -24.31 -9.37 -27.39
C SER A 309 -24.49 -10.53 -26.42
N GLY A 310 -23.64 -10.67 -25.40
CA GLY A 310 -23.58 -11.83 -24.50
C GLY A 310 -22.96 -13.08 -25.13
N ARG A 311 -22.51 -13.00 -26.39
CA ARG A 311 -22.06 -14.16 -27.16
C ARG A 311 -20.62 -14.51 -26.85
N PHE A 312 -20.35 -15.81 -26.89
CA PHE A 312 -19.01 -16.35 -26.92
C PHE A 312 -18.25 -15.84 -28.15
N GLU A 313 -16.99 -15.42 -27.96
CA GLU A 313 -16.12 -14.97 -29.05
C GLU A 313 -14.87 -15.83 -29.21
N GLN A 314 -14.27 -16.26 -28.11
CA GLN A 314 -12.99 -16.95 -28.14
C GLN A 314 -12.80 -17.87 -26.95
N ARG A 315 -12.17 -19.02 -27.20
CA ARG A 315 -11.68 -19.94 -26.18
C ARG A 315 -10.18 -19.79 -25.99
N LEU A 316 -9.75 -19.55 -24.75
CA LEU A 316 -8.35 -19.50 -24.33
C LEU A 316 -7.98 -20.85 -23.69
N LYS A 317 -7.36 -21.73 -24.48
CA LYS A 317 -7.06 -23.11 -24.03
C LYS A 317 -6.04 -23.12 -22.90
N TYR A 318 -6.30 -23.94 -21.89
CA TYR A 318 -5.37 -24.19 -20.80
C TYR A 318 -4.74 -25.58 -20.96
N PRO A 319 -3.41 -25.69 -21.14
CA PRO A 319 -2.77 -26.93 -21.57
C PRO A 319 -2.77 -28.03 -20.51
N ASN A 320 -2.83 -27.67 -19.22
CA ASN A 320 -2.68 -28.64 -18.12
C ASN A 320 -3.99 -29.34 -17.74
N GLY A 321 -5.07 -29.14 -18.51
CA GLY A 321 -6.37 -29.74 -18.23
C GLY A 321 -7.06 -29.15 -16.99
N GLY A 322 -8.14 -29.78 -16.54
CA GLY A 322 -8.84 -29.39 -15.31
C GLY A 322 -9.65 -28.09 -15.44
N MET A 323 -9.98 -27.47 -14.32
CA MET A 323 -10.74 -26.22 -14.28
C MET A 323 -9.80 -25.02 -14.36
N VAL A 324 -10.18 -23.97 -15.07
CA VAL A 324 -9.58 -22.63 -14.95
C VAL A 324 -10.35 -21.87 -13.88
N GLN A 325 -9.74 -21.70 -12.71
CA GLN A 325 -10.36 -21.01 -11.57
C GLN A 325 -10.08 -19.52 -11.57
N ALA A 326 -8.82 -19.14 -11.83
CA ALA A 326 -8.38 -17.77 -11.73
C ALA A 326 -8.15 -17.18 -13.13
N VAL A 327 -8.67 -15.97 -13.32
CA VAL A 327 -8.43 -15.15 -14.51
C VAL A 327 -8.15 -13.72 -14.06
N ALA A 328 -7.25 -13.05 -14.76
CA ALA A 328 -7.00 -11.63 -14.59
C ALA A 328 -6.73 -10.98 -15.96
N ALA A 329 -7.21 -9.76 -16.15
CA ALA A 329 -6.94 -8.97 -17.34
C ALA A 329 -6.21 -7.68 -16.96
N TYR A 330 -5.37 -7.20 -17.86
CA TYR A 330 -4.67 -5.93 -17.71
C TYR A 330 -4.54 -5.19 -19.05
N PRO A 331 -5.07 -3.97 -19.18
CA PRO A 331 -4.85 -3.15 -20.35
C PRO A 331 -3.45 -2.52 -20.30
N MET A 332 -2.67 -2.71 -21.36
CA MET A 332 -1.46 -1.95 -21.64
C MET A 332 -1.74 -0.92 -22.75
N GLN A 333 -0.76 -0.07 -23.04
CA GLN A 333 -0.87 0.95 -24.09
C GLN A 333 -1.05 0.32 -25.48
N ASP A 334 -0.29 -0.75 -25.77
CA ASP A 334 -0.20 -1.38 -27.08
C ASP A 334 -0.97 -2.71 -27.19
N ARG A 335 -1.36 -3.30 -26.06
CA ARG A 335 -2.00 -4.63 -26.01
C ARG A 335 -2.88 -4.82 -24.78
N PHE A 336 -3.74 -5.83 -24.83
CA PHE A 336 -4.42 -6.40 -23.67
C PHE A 336 -3.74 -7.69 -23.26
N LEU A 337 -3.52 -7.82 -21.96
CA LEU A 337 -3.04 -9.06 -21.37
C LEU A 337 -4.15 -9.77 -20.63
N VAL A 338 -4.14 -11.10 -20.72
CA VAL A 338 -5.05 -11.97 -19.98
C VAL A 338 -4.26 -13.13 -19.42
N ALA A 339 -4.20 -13.22 -18.10
CA ALA A 339 -3.62 -14.35 -17.39
C ALA A 339 -4.73 -15.33 -17.01
N VAL A 340 -4.51 -16.62 -17.29
CA VAL A 340 -5.42 -17.71 -16.90
C VAL A 340 -4.63 -18.77 -16.15
N ALA A 341 -5.19 -19.29 -15.06
CA ALA A 341 -4.56 -20.35 -14.29
C ALA A 341 -5.58 -21.38 -13.82
N GLY A 342 -5.11 -22.63 -13.78
CA GLY A 342 -5.94 -23.78 -13.48
C GLY A 342 -5.94 -24.19 -12.02
N ALA A 343 -6.81 -25.16 -11.75
CA ALA A 343 -6.82 -25.99 -10.57
C ALA A 343 -6.79 -27.45 -11.02
N ASN A 344 -5.65 -28.10 -10.78
CA ASN A 344 -5.49 -29.52 -11.06
C ASN A 344 -4.83 -30.16 -9.82
N GLY A 345 -5.65 -30.77 -8.97
CA GLY A 345 -5.26 -31.24 -7.64
C GLY A 345 -4.05 -32.17 -7.68
N ASN A 346 -2.87 -31.61 -7.37
CA ASN A 346 -1.54 -32.23 -7.33
C ASN A 346 -0.68 -32.13 -8.60
N ARG A 347 -0.97 -31.22 -9.53
CA ARG A 347 -0.04 -30.86 -10.62
C ARG A 347 0.27 -29.38 -10.59
N ALA A 348 1.47 -29.03 -11.09
CA ALA A 348 1.84 -27.64 -11.29
C ALA A 348 0.78 -26.90 -12.12
N SER A 349 0.22 -25.84 -11.54
CA SER A 349 -0.74 -24.97 -12.20
C SER A 349 0.00 -23.79 -12.79
N ASP A 350 0.59 -24.02 -13.97
CA ASP A 350 1.20 -22.95 -14.78
C ASP A 350 0.20 -21.82 -15.04
N VAL A 351 0.71 -20.59 -15.18
CA VAL A 351 -0.10 -19.44 -15.57
C VAL A 351 0.12 -19.19 -17.06
N ILE A 352 -0.96 -19.18 -17.84
CA ILE A 352 -0.89 -18.90 -19.28
C ILE A 352 -1.27 -17.44 -19.52
N LEU A 353 -0.34 -16.69 -20.08
CA LEU A 353 -0.51 -15.29 -20.43
C LEU A 353 -0.83 -15.16 -21.92
N TRP A 354 -2.00 -14.62 -22.23
CA TRP A 354 -2.45 -14.32 -23.58
C TRP A 354 -2.33 -12.83 -23.85
N SER A 355 -2.01 -12.46 -25.08
CA SER A 355 -1.92 -11.07 -25.53
C SER A 355 -2.88 -10.80 -26.68
N LYS A 356 -3.39 -9.57 -26.78
CA LYS A 356 -4.13 -9.09 -27.95
C LYS A 356 -3.72 -7.66 -28.23
N ASN A 357 -3.24 -7.37 -29.43
CA ASN A 357 -2.83 -6.01 -29.76
C ASN A 357 -4.02 -5.04 -29.76
N VAL A 358 -3.75 -3.82 -29.31
CA VAL A 358 -4.69 -2.72 -29.43
C VAL A 358 -4.62 -2.20 -30.85
N GLN A 359 -5.78 -2.05 -31.49
CA GLN A 359 -5.86 -1.49 -32.83
C GLN A 359 -5.44 -0.02 -32.82
N VAL A 360 -4.46 0.33 -33.67
CA VAL A 360 -3.97 1.70 -33.84
C VAL A 360 -5.14 2.62 -34.20
N GLY A 361 -5.39 3.64 -33.37
CA GLY A 361 -6.48 4.61 -33.56
C GLY A 361 -7.76 4.33 -32.76
N ASP A 362 -7.79 3.37 -31.83
CA ASP A 362 -8.89 3.31 -30.85
C ASP A 362 -8.81 4.55 -29.95
N PRO A 363 -9.83 5.45 -29.93
CA PRO A 363 -9.78 6.67 -29.11
C PRO A 363 -9.71 6.40 -27.60
N ARG A 364 -9.87 5.14 -27.17
CA ARG A 364 -9.73 4.69 -25.77
C ARG A 364 -8.33 4.17 -25.44
N THR A 365 -7.39 4.16 -26.40
CA THR A 365 -5.98 3.95 -26.09
C THR A 365 -5.58 4.98 -25.05
N ILE A 366 -4.98 4.52 -23.95
CA ILE A 366 -4.36 5.41 -22.97
C ILE A 366 -3.37 6.27 -23.77
N PRO A 367 -3.56 7.60 -23.84
CA PRO A 367 -2.63 8.45 -24.56
C PRO A 367 -1.23 8.18 -24.02
N GLU A 368 -0.24 8.07 -24.90
CA GLU A 368 1.15 8.00 -24.45
C GLU A 368 1.36 9.11 -23.41
N PRO A 369 1.92 8.81 -22.23
CA PRO A 369 2.35 9.84 -21.28
C PRO A 369 3.51 10.60 -21.95
N GLY A 370 3.17 11.53 -22.83
CA GLY A 370 4.11 12.07 -23.80
C GLY A 370 3.55 12.84 -24.99
N SER A 371 2.58 13.75 -24.81
CA SER A 371 2.54 14.93 -25.70
C SER A 371 2.04 16.24 -25.11
N SER A 372 1.53 16.28 -23.87
CA SER A 372 1.38 17.54 -23.13
C SER A 372 1.88 17.37 -21.69
N ASP A 373 2.87 18.18 -21.34
CA ASP A 373 3.62 18.24 -20.08
C ASP A 373 4.66 17.13 -19.85
N LYS A 374 5.83 17.40 -20.43
CA LYS A 374 7.13 16.81 -20.08
C LYS A 374 7.40 17.02 -18.58
N TYR A 375 6.99 16.08 -17.74
CA TYR A 375 7.78 15.79 -16.55
C TYR A 375 9.07 15.15 -17.05
N HIS A 376 10.10 15.97 -17.26
CA HIS A 376 11.46 15.47 -17.41
C HIS A 376 11.81 14.70 -16.14
N THR A 377 11.63 13.39 -16.14
CA THR A 377 12.40 12.50 -15.27
C THR A 377 13.84 12.61 -15.76
N ILE A 378 14.54 13.64 -15.27
CA ILE A 378 15.97 13.77 -15.48
C ILE A 378 16.59 12.56 -14.79
N ARG A 379 16.92 11.52 -15.56
CA ARG A 379 17.81 10.45 -15.12
C ARG A 379 19.19 11.08 -14.93
N ILE A 380 19.40 11.71 -13.78
CA ILE A 380 20.72 12.19 -13.37
C ILE A 380 21.57 10.94 -13.18
N LYS A 381 22.46 10.64 -14.13
CA LYS A 381 23.41 9.52 -14.01
C LYS A 381 24.14 9.67 -12.66
N LYS A 382 24.33 8.58 -11.91
CA LYS A 382 25.00 8.57 -10.59
C LYS A 382 26.30 9.39 -10.53
N ARG A 383 27.03 9.51 -11.65
CA ARG A 383 28.23 10.35 -11.78
C ARG A 383 27.96 11.85 -11.57
N TYR A 384 26.82 12.36 -12.03
CA TYR A 384 26.43 13.77 -11.86
C TYR A 384 25.98 14.09 -10.44
N ILE A 385 25.37 13.13 -9.72
CA ILE A 385 24.98 13.33 -8.32
C ILE A 385 26.23 13.57 -7.47
N ARG A 386 27.30 12.76 -7.66
CA ARG A 386 28.58 12.98 -6.96
C ARG A 386 29.18 14.35 -7.26
N SER A 387 29.21 14.78 -8.52
CA SER A 387 29.70 16.12 -8.87
C SER A 387 28.85 17.24 -8.28
N MET A 388 27.51 17.13 -8.28
CA MET A 388 26.64 18.13 -7.68
C MET A 388 26.83 18.24 -6.17
N THR A 389 27.01 17.11 -5.47
CA THR A 389 27.29 17.11 -4.03
C THR A 389 28.62 17.81 -3.73
N CYS A 390 29.67 17.56 -4.52
CA CYS A 390 30.96 18.26 -4.36
C CYS A 390 30.83 19.78 -4.59
N ILE A 391 30.08 20.21 -5.62
CA ILE A 391 29.86 21.64 -5.90
C ILE A 391 29.08 22.30 -4.76
N LEU A 392 28.02 21.66 -4.26
CA LEU A 392 27.23 22.19 -3.15
C LEU A 392 28.03 22.27 -1.85
N CYS A 393 28.88 21.27 -1.56
CA CYS A 393 29.83 21.35 -0.44
C CYS A 393 30.81 22.52 -0.62
N GLY A 394 31.35 22.72 -1.83
CA GLY A 394 32.24 23.85 -2.12
C GLY A 394 31.56 25.21 -1.89
N ILE A 395 30.32 25.38 -2.36
CA ILE A 395 29.53 26.59 -2.14
C ILE A 395 29.30 26.81 -0.63
N TRP A 396 28.95 25.76 0.12
CA TRP A 396 28.78 25.84 1.56
C TRP A 396 30.05 26.27 2.30
N ILE A 397 31.22 25.74 1.92
CA ILE A 397 32.51 26.14 2.49
C ILE A 397 32.80 27.61 2.21
N MET A 398 32.54 28.09 0.99
CA MET A 398 32.73 29.49 0.61
C MET A 398 31.80 30.42 1.41
N LEU A 399 30.55 30.03 1.63
CA LEU A 399 29.60 30.80 2.44
C LEU A 399 30.06 30.88 3.90
N ILE A 400 30.55 29.77 4.47
CA ILE A 400 31.11 29.75 5.82
C ILE A 400 32.35 30.64 5.93
N GLN A 401 33.27 30.57 4.96
CA GLN A 401 34.44 31.46 4.92
C GLN A 401 34.04 32.94 4.84
N THR A 402 33.05 33.27 4.02
CA THR A 402 32.56 34.65 3.89
C THR A 402 31.94 35.14 5.19
N PHE A 403 31.16 34.28 5.87
CA PHE A 403 30.57 34.60 7.17
C PHE A 403 31.63 34.84 8.24
N ILE A 404 32.68 34.00 8.28
CA ILE A 404 33.83 34.17 9.18
C ILE A 404 34.52 35.51 8.89
N ILE A 405 34.81 35.83 7.62
CA ILE A 405 35.45 37.10 7.24
C ILE A 405 34.59 38.29 7.69
N MET A 406 33.27 38.23 7.54
CA MET A 406 32.38 39.31 7.99
C MET A 406 32.42 39.48 9.51
N GLN A 407 32.35 38.39 10.28
CA GLN A 407 32.43 38.43 11.75
C GLN A 407 33.76 39.04 12.23
N PHE A 408 34.87 38.68 11.60
CA PHE A 408 36.18 39.23 11.98
C PHE A 408 36.45 40.62 11.39
N SER A 409 35.72 41.07 10.36
CA SER A 409 35.92 42.40 9.77
C SER A 409 35.60 43.54 10.74
N ASP A 410 34.58 43.36 11.58
CA ASP A 410 34.22 44.32 12.62
C ASP A 410 35.25 44.33 13.75
N THR A 411 35.79 43.16 14.10
CA THR A 411 36.90 43.04 15.05
C THR A 411 38.17 43.72 14.52
N ILE A 412 38.52 43.50 13.25
CA ILE A 412 39.67 44.13 12.61
C ILE A 412 39.47 45.65 12.51
N ARG A 413 38.27 46.14 12.18
CA ARG A 413 37.95 47.58 12.22
C ARG A 413 38.09 48.16 13.62
N TYR A 414 37.64 47.44 14.63
CA TYR A 414 37.78 47.85 16.04
C TYR A 414 39.25 47.99 16.44
N TYR A 415 40.08 46.98 16.14
CA TYR A 415 41.52 47.04 16.44
C TYR A 415 42.28 48.06 15.59
N ALA A 416 41.94 48.22 14.31
CA ALA A 416 42.57 49.20 13.44
C ALA A 416 42.24 50.66 13.83
N CYS A 417 41.03 50.91 14.37
CA CYS A 417 40.68 52.21 14.93
C CYS A 417 41.40 52.48 16.27
N HIS A 418 41.52 51.46 17.13
CA HIS A 418 42.16 51.64 18.43
C HIS A 418 43.70 51.71 18.37
N GLN A 419 44.34 51.15 17.35
CA GLN A 419 45.80 51.22 17.21
C GLN A 419 46.28 52.59 16.67
N LYS A 420 45.39 53.45 16.16
CA LYS A 420 45.74 54.76 15.60
C LYS A 420 45.51 55.95 16.52
N LEU A 421 44.96 55.74 17.71
CA LEU A 421 44.79 56.78 18.72
C LEU A 421 45.46 56.33 20.01
N GLY A 422 46.78 56.48 20.05
CA GLY A 422 47.53 56.40 21.29
C GLY A 422 47.13 57.55 22.20
N PHE A 423 46.19 57.31 23.11
CA PHE A 423 45.99 58.14 24.29
C PHE A 423 45.63 57.28 25.51
N CYS A 424 46.60 57.22 26.42
CA CYS A 424 46.49 57.28 27.87
C CYS A 424 45.48 56.39 28.61
N SER A 425 46.04 55.49 29.43
CA SER A 425 45.58 55.21 30.81
C SER A 425 45.44 56.51 31.63
N PRO A 426 44.66 56.60 32.75
CA PRO A 426 44.53 55.54 33.76
C PRO A 426 43.21 55.46 34.58
N SER A 427 43.21 54.50 35.52
CA SER A 427 42.70 54.56 36.91
C SER A 427 41.20 54.41 37.26
N LEU A 428 40.97 53.38 38.10
CA LEU A 428 40.23 53.35 39.37
C LEU A 428 38.75 53.82 39.51
N SER A 429 37.96 52.86 40.00
CA SER A 429 37.11 52.92 41.20
C SER A 429 35.62 53.27 41.09
N LEU A 430 34.92 52.68 42.08
CA LEU A 430 33.61 52.98 42.66
C LEU A 430 32.38 52.20 42.17
N ALA A 431 32.09 51.19 42.98
CA ALA A 431 30.76 50.67 43.28
C ALA A 431 29.80 51.77 43.79
N VAL A 432 28.49 51.55 43.59
CA VAL A 432 27.36 51.62 44.56
C VAL A 432 26.02 51.59 43.78
N PRO A 433 24.91 51.09 44.37
CA PRO A 433 23.90 50.30 43.67
C PRO A 433 22.50 50.96 43.58
N MET A 434 21.56 50.18 43.02
CA MET A 434 20.13 50.09 43.39
C MET A 434 19.19 51.24 42.99
N VAL A 435 18.25 50.95 42.08
CA VAL A 435 16.89 51.52 42.12
C VAL A 435 15.87 50.43 41.73
N ILE A 436 15.05 50.07 42.72
CA ILE A 436 13.83 49.26 42.63
C ILE A 436 12.69 50.20 42.20
N ILE A 437 11.88 49.79 41.21
CA ILE A 437 10.63 50.45 40.85
C ILE A 437 9.46 49.56 41.29
N PRO A 438 8.57 50.00 42.21
CA PRO A 438 7.28 49.36 42.44
C PRO A 438 6.14 50.20 41.83
N SER A 439 5.18 49.56 41.17
CA SER A 439 3.88 50.13 40.79
C SER A 439 2.94 48.99 40.44
N TYR A 440 1.63 49.01 40.68
CA TYR A 440 0.77 49.75 41.59
C TYR A 440 -0.45 48.83 41.76
N THR A 441 -1.04 48.82 42.94
CA THR A 441 -2.26 48.09 43.30
C THR A 441 -3.51 48.67 42.61
N LYS A 442 -4.50 47.82 42.30
CA LYS A 442 -5.91 48.24 42.32
C LYS A 442 -6.85 47.06 42.64
N GLU A 443 -7.43 47.13 43.82
CA GLU A 443 -8.59 46.36 44.27
C GLU A 443 -9.89 46.83 43.59
N ARG A 444 -10.85 45.91 43.39
CA ARG A 444 -12.26 46.06 43.84
C ARG A 444 -13.08 44.76 43.65
N LEU A 445 -13.30 44.08 44.78
CA LEU A 445 -14.57 43.64 45.40
C LEU A 445 -15.75 43.12 44.52
N SER A 446 -15.95 41.78 44.59
CA SER A 446 -17.09 40.97 45.15
C SER A 446 -18.56 41.20 44.72
N PRO A 447 -19.57 40.36 45.10
CA PRO A 447 -19.65 38.98 45.67
C PRO A 447 -20.59 38.04 44.81
N GLY A 448 -20.94 36.77 45.06
CA GLY A 448 -20.87 35.85 46.20
C GLY A 448 -21.62 34.51 45.92
N SER A 449 -21.81 33.72 47.00
CA SER A 449 -22.45 32.39 47.15
C SER A 449 -21.52 31.18 46.85
N GLN A 450 -20.87 30.55 47.84
CA GLN A 450 -21.32 29.69 48.96
C GLN A 450 -21.94 28.35 48.54
N THR A 451 -21.22 27.25 48.78
CA THR A 451 -21.65 26.12 49.64
C THR A 451 -20.55 25.06 49.82
N THR A 452 -19.93 25.07 51.02
CA THR A 452 -19.71 23.92 51.95
C THR A 452 -19.13 22.59 51.43
N ALA A 453 -17.87 22.23 51.78
CA ALA A 453 -17.41 21.54 53.02
C ALA A 453 -17.71 20.02 53.01
N SER A 454 -16.73 19.10 53.06
CA SER A 454 -15.84 18.75 54.19
C SER A 454 -14.54 18.08 53.66
N ARG A 455 -13.31 18.40 54.07
CA ARG A 455 -12.59 18.27 55.36
C ARG A 455 -12.30 16.82 55.81
N TYR A 456 -11.07 16.36 55.55
CA TYR A 456 -10.23 15.62 56.52
C TYR A 456 -8.80 16.16 56.41
N GLN A 457 -8.30 16.72 57.51
CA GLN A 457 -6.90 17.09 57.77
C GLN A 457 -6.31 16.04 58.69
N ALA A 458 -5.01 15.76 58.53
CA ALA A 458 -3.98 15.72 59.58
C ALA A 458 -2.78 14.87 59.11
N VAL A 459 -1.50 15.12 59.41
CA VAL A 459 -0.70 16.28 59.83
C VAL A 459 0.74 15.72 60.05
N HIS A 460 1.76 16.56 59.75
CA HIS A 460 3.17 16.54 60.18
C HIS A 460 4.10 15.35 59.86
N ALA A 461 5.22 15.64 59.18
CA ALA A 461 6.51 15.91 59.85
C ALA A 461 7.53 16.57 58.91
N ILE A 462 8.35 17.44 59.52
CA ILE A 462 9.37 18.33 58.97
C ILE A 462 10.74 17.63 59.01
N GLN A 463 11.60 17.82 58.01
CA GLN A 463 13.04 17.97 58.26
C GLN A 463 13.75 18.73 57.13
N GLU A 464 14.38 19.84 57.52
CA GLU A 464 15.30 20.67 56.75
C GLU A 464 16.65 19.96 56.52
N HIS A 465 17.34 20.24 55.41
CA HIS A 465 18.69 20.82 55.47
C HIS A 465 19.20 21.30 54.10
N ASN A 466 19.84 22.46 54.15
CA ASN A 466 20.51 23.23 53.10
C ASN A 466 21.78 22.57 52.54
N GLY A 467 22.22 23.01 51.35
CA GLY A 467 23.62 22.94 50.94
C GLY A 467 23.85 23.09 49.43
N LEU A 468 24.00 24.34 48.97
CA LEU A 468 24.68 24.67 47.70
C LEU A 468 26.19 24.36 47.83
N ASP A 469 26.81 23.95 46.72
CA ASP A 469 28.17 24.39 46.39
C ASP A 469 28.39 24.39 44.87
N ASP A 470 28.73 25.56 44.36
CA ASP A 470 29.30 25.82 43.04
C ASP A 470 30.81 25.50 43.08
N THR A 471 31.38 24.99 41.99
CA THR A 471 32.72 25.41 41.48
C THR A 471 33.07 24.69 40.17
N LEU A 472 33.25 25.49 39.12
CA LEU A 472 33.89 25.16 37.84
C LEU A 472 35.27 25.82 37.80
N PRO A 473 36.28 25.23 37.14
CA PRO A 473 37.39 26.01 36.62
C PRO A 473 37.55 25.90 35.09
N LEU A 474 37.74 27.05 34.46
CA LEU A 474 38.38 27.22 33.15
C LEU A 474 39.88 26.94 33.25
N ALA A 475 40.47 26.25 32.26
CA ALA A 475 41.82 26.53 31.78
C ALA A 475 42.14 25.88 30.41
N MET A 476 42.65 26.72 29.51
CA MET A 476 43.75 26.48 28.54
C MET A 476 43.46 25.87 27.14
N ILE A 477 43.42 26.81 26.20
CA ILE A 477 43.78 26.70 24.78
C ILE A 477 45.31 26.77 24.65
N ALA A 478 45.96 25.87 23.90
CA ALA A 478 46.99 26.19 22.88
C ALA A 478 47.73 24.95 22.31
N LEU A 479 48.11 25.09 21.03
CA LEU A 479 49.18 24.45 20.24
C LEU A 479 48.88 23.17 19.44
N GLY A 480 49.09 23.29 18.12
CA GLY A 480 49.22 22.14 17.22
C GLY A 480 49.07 22.39 15.72
N THR A 481 49.57 23.50 15.17
CA THR A 481 49.77 23.66 13.72
C THR A 481 50.84 22.70 13.20
N LEU A 482 50.49 21.83 12.24
CA LEU A 482 51.45 21.07 11.45
C LEU A 482 51.02 21.06 9.97
N THR A 483 51.86 21.69 9.17
CA THR A 483 51.94 21.68 7.71
C THR A 483 52.13 20.28 7.14
N LEU A 484 51.44 19.93 6.05
CA LEU A 484 52.03 19.20 4.92
C LEU A 484 51.08 19.14 3.72
N SER A 485 51.36 19.99 2.74
CA SER A 485 50.96 19.83 1.34
C SER A 485 52.04 19.03 0.63
N THR A 486 51.74 17.82 0.12
CA THR A 486 52.29 17.26 -1.13
C THR A 486 51.78 15.84 -1.41
N LEU A 487 51.36 15.64 -2.67
CA LEU A 487 51.45 14.43 -3.51
C LEU A 487 50.38 13.30 -3.48
N LEU A 488 50.21 12.75 -4.70
CA LEU A 488 49.40 11.63 -5.21
C LEU A 488 48.00 12.07 -5.71
N VAL A 489 47.68 12.15 -7.01
CA VAL A 489 48.07 11.32 -8.18
C VAL A 489 48.03 9.83 -7.85
N GLU A 490 46.82 9.27 -7.90
CA GLU A 490 46.43 8.14 -8.76
C GLU A 490 44.91 8.16 -9.00
#